data_AF-A0A6F8ZX87-F1
#
_entry.id   AF-A0A6F8ZX87-F1
#
_cell.length_a   1.000
_cell.length_b   1.000
_cell.length_c   1.000
_cell.angle_alpha   90.00
_cell.angle_beta   90.00
_cell.angle_gamma   90.00
#
_symmetry.space_group_name_H-M   'P 1'
#
loop_
_entity.id
_entity.type
_entity.pdbx_description
1 polymer ?
#
loop_
_entity_poly.entity_id
_entity_poly.type
_entity_poly.pdbx_seq_one_letter_code
_entity_poly.pdbx_strand_id
1 'polypeptide(L)'
;MRPPGGVETPETMANRARGESVLLERIRKNKISIALFLEAVVLIEKAEVEERKLFSSSGSSERKEGGGEEKRNTRPPPSPILLSRTYHSMTFTPAPYALEEQVCWYHIYAREAEGINLKVPASGERLLRVECLEPNQKYVFAVAAYDAGGKLVGNAIGETTRPLLASLPLPLLTTWAHLAQAAYQTGQHALAKRACSELWSHFTQPKGLQEPVATLDGLAQTGLRLETLQRSSPLLLHLFLSSILMQTEIHIQEGALFCDTLSDRGPLIWGQEARLAECERMLVAIDLALWLNDSSTALQAVVGCYGLLAPLMFHQIPAEPVLQVLMKCLAVLTEISGVVKQKRQATTSESLLHMIACITYYVAKCLCEFHSSRSIKTSPLLTHGLRTLEGSTVWQPTVIEQGKKLLHEVLETVQGPSKPPPVEPDWIEKQLKKAGSIQGEEEQNEQMKALEGSAMKNKRTGAFMQHDSSAWSRGMRYCRLLLSCL
;
A
#
# COMPACT_ATOMS: atom_id res chain seq x y z
N MET A 1 63.66 -16.31 -5.04
CA MET A 1 63.05 -17.53 -4.47
C MET A 1 61.56 -17.29 -4.32
N ARG A 2 60.70 -18.09 -4.99
CA ARG A 2 59.25 -18.12 -4.70
C ARG A 2 59.04 -18.98 -3.43
N PRO A 3 58.10 -18.65 -2.53
CA PRO A 3 57.75 -19.56 -1.46
C PRO A 3 57.02 -20.79 -2.06
N PRO A 4 57.19 -21.99 -1.48
CA PRO A 4 56.58 -23.21 -1.98
C PRO A 4 55.08 -23.21 -1.68
N GLY A 5 54.30 -23.83 -2.58
CA GLY A 5 52.85 -23.94 -2.48
C GLY A 5 52.43 -24.59 -1.16
N GLY A 6 51.53 -23.91 -0.45
CA GLY A 6 50.91 -24.44 0.76
C GLY A 6 50.14 -25.72 0.45
N VAL A 7 50.48 -26.80 1.13
CA VAL A 7 49.72 -28.04 1.14
C VAL A 7 48.44 -27.76 1.94
N GLU A 8 47.29 -27.80 1.29
CA GLU A 8 45.98 -27.68 1.95
C GLU A 8 45.85 -28.78 3.02
N THR A 9 45.61 -28.37 4.27
CA THR A 9 45.43 -29.32 5.38
C THR A 9 44.08 -30.04 5.25
N PRO A 10 43.92 -31.28 5.74
CA PRO A 10 42.66 -32.02 5.68
C PRO A 10 41.46 -31.26 6.25
N GLU A 11 41.69 -30.39 7.24
CA GLU A 11 40.67 -29.51 7.82
C GLU A 11 40.19 -28.42 6.83
N THR A 12 41.10 -27.85 6.02
CA THR A 12 40.73 -26.89 4.97
C THR A 12 39.92 -27.54 3.85
N MET A 13 40.24 -28.77 3.46
CA MET A 13 39.46 -29.53 2.48
C MET A 13 38.06 -29.89 3.03
N ALA A 14 37.95 -30.30 4.29
CA ALA A 14 36.67 -30.61 4.93
C ALA A 14 35.78 -29.36 5.12
N ASN A 15 36.35 -28.21 5.45
CA ASN A 15 35.63 -26.95 5.54
C ASN A 15 35.15 -26.44 4.18
N ARG A 16 35.95 -26.64 3.12
CA ARG A 16 35.57 -26.35 1.74
C ARG A 16 34.42 -27.23 1.26
N ALA A 17 34.50 -28.54 1.48
CA ALA A 17 33.43 -29.48 1.13
C ALA A 17 32.11 -29.19 1.88
N ARG A 18 32.18 -28.79 3.16
CA ARG A 18 31.01 -28.33 3.91
C ARG A 18 30.42 -27.04 3.32
N GLY A 19 31.26 -26.07 2.96
CA GLY A 19 30.82 -24.83 2.31
C GLY A 19 30.14 -25.07 0.96
N GLU A 20 30.70 -25.94 0.13
CA GLU A 20 30.16 -26.33 -1.17
C GLU A 20 28.81 -27.07 -1.02
N SER A 21 28.68 -27.98 -0.05
CA SER A 21 27.42 -28.66 0.26
C SER A 21 26.31 -27.68 0.68
N VAL A 22 26.63 -26.69 1.53
CA VAL A 22 25.67 -25.67 1.98
C VAL A 22 25.24 -24.77 0.82
N LEU A 23 26.17 -24.41 -0.08
CA LEU A 23 25.85 -23.62 -1.27
C LEU A 23 24.94 -24.39 -2.24
N LEU A 24 25.23 -25.66 -2.49
CA LEU A 24 24.38 -26.51 -3.35
C LEU A 24 22.97 -26.69 -2.77
N GLU A 25 22.86 -26.83 -1.45
CA GLU A 25 21.56 -26.91 -0.78
C GLU A 25 20.78 -25.60 -0.90
N ARG A 26 21.44 -24.44 -0.75
CA ARG A 26 20.83 -23.12 -0.97
C ARG A 26 20.36 -22.93 -2.40
N ILE A 27 21.19 -23.31 -3.38
CA ILE A 27 20.84 -23.24 -4.81
C ILE A 27 19.62 -24.12 -5.10
N ARG A 28 19.59 -25.35 -4.56
CA ARG A 28 18.45 -26.26 -4.72
C ARG A 28 17.18 -25.69 -4.11
N LYS A 29 17.24 -25.16 -2.88
CA LYS A 29 16.10 -24.52 -2.21
C LYS A 29 15.58 -23.33 -3.01
N ASN A 30 16.48 -22.47 -3.51
CA ASN A 30 16.12 -21.31 -4.33
C ASN A 30 15.39 -21.73 -5.62
N LYS A 31 15.89 -22.76 -6.33
CA LYS A 31 15.22 -23.29 -7.53
C LYS A 31 13.81 -23.80 -7.25
N ILE A 32 13.60 -24.51 -6.14
CA ILE A 32 12.28 -25.01 -5.74
C ILE A 32 11.36 -23.83 -5.40
N SER A 33 11.84 -22.82 -4.67
CA SER A 33 11.08 -21.61 -4.36
C SER A 33 10.63 -20.88 -5.62
N ILE A 34 11.51 -20.71 -6.62
CA ILE A 34 11.15 -20.09 -7.91
C ILE A 34 10.01 -20.87 -8.58
N ALA A 35 10.12 -22.19 -8.66
CA ALA A 35 9.11 -23.03 -9.31
C ALA A 35 7.73 -22.88 -8.63
N LEU A 36 7.70 -22.90 -7.29
CA LEU A 36 6.47 -22.72 -6.52
C LEU A 36 5.86 -21.33 -6.71
N PHE A 37 6.68 -20.27 -6.78
CA PHE A 37 6.15 -18.94 -7.04
C PHE A 37 5.59 -18.79 -8.45
N LEU A 38 6.23 -19.39 -9.46
CA LEU A 38 5.72 -19.38 -10.83
C LEU A 38 4.40 -20.14 -10.93
N GLU A 39 4.28 -21.28 -10.25
CA GLU A 39 3.01 -22.02 -10.15
C GLU A 39 1.93 -21.18 -9.47
N ALA A 40 2.26 -20.52 -8.36
CA ALA A 40 1.32 -19.62 -7.66
C ALA A 40 0.83 -18.49 -8.58
N VAL A 41 1.73 -17.86 -9.36
CA VAL A 41 1.36 -16.84 -10.35
C VAL A 41 0.35 -17.39 -11.36
N VAL A 42 0.62 -18.57 -11.95
CA VAL A 42 -0.27 -19.18 -12.94
C VAL A 42 -1.65 -19.45 -12.33
N LEU A 43 -1.71 -19.92 -11.08
CA LEU A 43 -2.97 -20.16 -10.37
C LEU A 43 -3.74 -18.85 -10.11
N ILE A 44 -3.05 -17.77 -9.72
CA ILE A 44 -3.67 -16.47 -9.49
C ILE A 44 -4.23 -15.90 -10.80
N GLU A 45 -3.45 -15.93 -11.88
CA GLU A 45 -3.89 -15.44 -13.20
C GLU A 45 -5.05 -16.26 -13.75
N LYS A 46 -5.02 -17.57 -13.57
CA LYS A 46 -6.14 -18.45 -13.94
C LYS A 46 -7.40 -18.08 -13.15
N ALA A 47 -7.28 -17.92 -11.83
CA ALA A 47 -8.40 -17.51 -10.99
C ALA A 47 -8.95 -16.14 -11.41
N GLU A 48 -8.09 -15.19 -11.75
CA GLU A 48 -8.51 -13.88 -12.23
C GLU A 48 -9.30 -13.96 -13.55
N VAL A 49 -8.81 -14.73 -14.52
CA VAL A 49 -9.52 -14.94 -15.79
C VAL A 49 -10.86 -15.63 -15.56
N GLU A 50 -10.93 -16.60 -14.65
CA GLU A 50 -12.18 -17.29 -14.29
C GLU A 50 -13.17 -16.34 -13.61
N GLU A 51 -12.73 -15.51 -12.67
CA GLU A 51 -13.57 -14.49 -12.01
C GLU A 51 -14.07 -13.46 -13.03
N ARG A 52 -13.20 -12.90 -13.86
CA ARG A 52 -13.61 -11.94 -14.91
C ARG A 52 -14.63 -12.56 -15.87
N LYS A 53 -14.47 -13.84 -16.24
CA LYS A 53 -15.45 -14.56 -17.08
C LYS A 53 -16.80 -14.70 -16.40
N LEU A 54 -16.84 -15.01 -15.10
CA LEU A 54 -18.09 -15.12 -14.34
C LEU A 54 -18.88 -13.81 -14.39
N PHE A 55 -18.22 -12.67 -14.15
CA PHE A 55 -18.89 -11.36 -14.17
C PHE A 55 -19.11 -10.78 -15.57
N SER A 56 -18.31 -11.14 -16.57
CA SER A 56 -18.43 -10.61 -17.96
C SER A 56 -19.39 -11.42 -18.84
N SER A 57 -19.63 -12.70 -18.53
CA SER A 57 -20.58 -13.55 -19.27
C SER A 57 -22.05 -13.12 -19.16
N SER A 58 -22.30 -12.06 -18.40
CA SER A 58 -23.56 -11.36 -18.16
C SER A 58 -24.06 -10.50 -19.34
N GLY A 59 -23.27 -10.36 -20.41
CA GLY A 59 -23.49 -9.30 -21.43
C GLY A 59 -23.77 -9.73 -22.88
N SER A 60 -23.64 -10.99 -23.28
CA SER A 60 -23.81 -11.35 -24.70
C SER A 60 -24.25 -12.79 -24.92
N SER A 61 -25.56 -13.00 -24.99
CA SER A 61 -26.10 -14.07 -25.85
C SER A 61 -26.17 -13.50 -27.26
N GLU A 62 -25.40 -14.07 -28.18
CA GLU A 62 -25.31 -13.69 -29.58
C GLU A 62 -26.71 -13.58 -30.20
N ARG A 63 -27.06 -12.37 -30.65
CA ARG A 63 -28.27 -12.11 -31.42
C ARG A 63 -28.18 -12.84 -32.75
N LYS A 64 -28.86 -13.99 -32.86
CA LYS A 64 -29.48 -14.39 -34.14
C LYS A 64 -30.79 -13.61 -34.27
N GLU A 65 -30.72 -12.41 -34.83
CA GLU A 65 -31.89 -11.68 -35.34
C GLU A 65 -32.43 -12.44 -36.56
N GLY A 66 -33.44 -13.26 -36.31
CA GLY A 66 -34.10 -14.08 -37.33
C GLY A 66 -35.38 -14.69 -36.77
N GLY A 67 -36.39 -13.87 -36.50
CA GLY A 67 -37.72 -14.36 -36.11
C GLY A 67 -38.69 -13.22 -35.86
N GLY A 68 -39.80 -13.22 -36.60
CA GLY A 68 -40.83 -12.17 -36.61
C GLY A 68 -41.48 -11.86 -35.25
N GLU A 69 -42.32 -10.81 -35.24
CA GLU A 69 -42.90 -10.17 -34.05
C GLU A 69 -43.62 -11.15 -33.08
N GLU A 70 -44.20 -12.25 -33.56
CA GLU A 70 -44.81 -13.29 -32.70
C GLU A 70 -43.80 -14.01 -31.78
N LYS A 71 -42.52 -14.09 -32.18
CA LYS A 71 -41.45 -14.68 -31.36
C LYS A 71 -40.89 -13.73 -30.30
N ARG A 72 -41.31 -12.46 -30.23
CA ARG A 72 -40.89 -11.55 -29.15
C ARG A 72 -41.75 -11.69 -27.90
N ASN A 73 -43.05 -11.94 -28.06
CA ASN A 73 -44.01 -12.02 -26.94
C ASN A 73 -44.00 -13.34 -26.14
N THR A 74 -43.17 -14.30 -26.55
CA THR A 74 -43.10 -15.65 -25.96
C THR A 74 -41.70 -16.03 -25.47
N ARG A 75 -40.73 -15.09 -25.50
CA ARG A 75 -39.37 -15.40 -25.03
C ARG A 75 -39.34 -15.41 -23.51
N PRO A 76 -38.77 -16.44 -22.88
CA PRO A 76 -38.55 -16.42 -21.43
C PRO A 76 -37.51 -15.35 -21.05
N PRO A 77 -37.47 -14.93 -19.78
CA PRO A 77 -36.43 -14.03 -19.28
C PRO A 77 -35.02 -14.61 -19.48
N PRO A 78 -34.01 -13.78 -19.80
CA PRO A 78 -32.62 -14.22 -19.87
C PRO A 78 -32.07 -14.63 -18.50
N SER A 79 -30.94 -15.34 -18.49
CA SER A 79 -30.29 -15.76 -17.25
C SER A 79 -29.87 -14.58 -16.38
N PRO A 80 -30.07 -14.63 -15.04
CA PRO A 80 -29.71 -13.54 -14.15
C PRO A 80 -28.20 -13.25 -14.13
N ILE A 81 -27.86 -11.99 -13.87
CA ILE A 81 -26.49 -11.50 -13.76
C ILE A 81 -26.04 -11.58 -12.30
N LEU A 82 -24.96 -12.32 -12.04
CA LEU A 82 -24.37 -12.42 -10.70
C LEU A 82 -23.70 -11.09 -10.31
N LEU A 83 -24.09 -10.53 -9.17
CA LEU A 83 -23.50 -9.32 -8.59
C LEU A 83 -22.49 -9.63 -7.50
N SER A 84 -22.82 -10.57 -6.61
CA SER A 84 -21.95 -10.96 -5.51
C SER A 84 -22.24 -12.38 -5.05
N ARG A 85 -21.23 -13.02 -4.46
CA ARG A 85 -21.33 -14.36 -3.88
C ARG A 85 -20.58 -14.47 -2.57
N THR A 86 -21.14 -15.26 -1.67
CA THR A 86 -20.50 -15.76 -0.46
C THR A 86 -20.62 -17.29 -0.43
N TYR A 87 -20.10 -17.93 0.61
CA TYR A 87 -20.25 -19.36 0.81
C TYR A 87 -21.68 -19.79 1.17
N HIS A 88 -22.57 -18.87 1.53
CA HIS A 88 -23.95 -19.17 1.95
C HIS A 88 -25.02 -18.31 1.27
N SER A 89 -24.64 -17.38 0.40
CA SER A 89 -25.59 -16.51 -0.30
C SER A 89 -25.05 -16.02 -1.64
N MET A 90 -25.95 -15.73 -2.57
CA MET A 90 -25.61 -15.11 -3.85
C MET A 90 -26.64 -14.03 -4.18
N THR A 91 -26.17 -12.95 -4.79
CA THR A 91 -27.00 -11.80 -5.15
C THR A 91 -26.95 -11.59 -6.66
N PHE A 92 -28.10 -11.38 -7.26
CA PHE A 92 -28.29 -11.24 -8.69
C PHE A 92 -29.08 -9.99 -9.04
N THR A 93 -28.94 -9.53 -10.28
CA THR A 93 -29.89 -8.65 -10.95
C THR A 93 -30.49 -9.36 -12.16
N PRO A 94 -31.78 -9.15 -12.49
CA PRO A 94 -32.32 -9.54 -13.79
C PRO A 94 -31.44 -9.01 -14.92
N ALA A 95 -31.23 -9.82 -15.96
CA ALA A 95 -30.63 -9.35 -17.21
C ALA A 95 -31.67 -8.58 -18.04
N PRO A 96 -31.25 -7.64 -18.91
CA PRO A 96 -32.17 -6.86 -19.72
C PRO A 96 -33.17 -7.73 -20.50
N TYR A 97 -34.46 -7.55 -20.23
CA TYR A 97 -35.51 -8.38 -20.81
C TYR A 97 -36.30 -7.61 -21.89
N ALA A 98 -36.66 -8.31 -22.97
CA ALA A 98 -37.39 -7.68 -24.09
C ALA A 98 -38.81 -7.24 -23.71
N LEU A 99 -39.42 -7.85 -22.68
CA LEU A 99 -40.76 -7.55 -22.21
C LEU A 99 -40.74 -6.83 -20.85
N GLU A 100 -39.64 -6.14 -20.51
CA GLU A 100 -39.44 -5.44 -19.23
C GLU A 100 -40.61 -4.53 -18.85
N GLU A 101 -41.21 -3.84 -19.83
CA GLU A 101 -42.33 -2.92 -19.62
C GLU A 101 -43.59 -3.61 -19.07
N GLN A 102 -43.73 -4.92 -19.25
CA GLN A 102 -44.84 -5.72 -18.74
C GLN A 102 -44.53 -6.35 -17.38
N VAL A 103 -43.29 -6.22 -16.89
CA VAL A 103 -42.84 -6.85 -15.64
C VAL A 103 -43.06 -5.89 -14.47
N CYS A 104 -43.72 -6.39 -13.43
CA CYS A 104 -43.91 -5.69 -12.16
C CYS A 104 -42.99 -6.23 -11.07
N TRP A 105 -42.63 -7.51 -11.11
CA TRP A 105 -41.69 -8.11 -10.16
C TRP A 105 -41.03 -9.37 -10.72
N TYR A 106 -39.89 -9.71 -10.11
CA TYR A 106 -39.11 -10.88 -10.46
C TYR A 106 -39.05 -11.89 -9.31
N HIS A 107 -38.94 -13.16 -9.67
CA HIS A 107 -38.70 -14.25 -8.75
C HIS A 107 -37.49 -15.05 -9.19
N ILE A 108 -36.57 -15.31 -8.27
CA ILE A 108 -35.41 -16.15 -8.56
C ILE A 108 -35.66 -17.59 -8.07
N TYR A 109 -35.25 -18.54 -8.90
CA TYR A 109 -35.18 -19.95 -8.58
C TYR A 109 -33.73 -20.38 -8.55
N ALA A 110 -33.34 -21.07 -7.48
CA ALA A 110 -32.07 -21.78 -7.39
C ALA A 110 -32.34 -23.29 -7.41
N ARG A 111 -31.39 -24.07 -7.91
CA ARG A 111 -31.30 -25.50 -7.65
C ARG A 111 -29.85 -25.93 -7.64
N GLU A 112 -29.57 -27.01 -6.94
CA GLU A 112 -28.28 -27.70 -7.01
C GLU A 112 -27.99 -28.13 -8.46
N ALA A 113 -26.76 -27.94 -8.93
CA ALA A 113 -26.35 -28.33 -10.27
C ALA A 113 -26.32 -29.87 -10.42
N GLU A 114 -26.06 -30.58 -9.33
CA GLU A 114 -26.00 -32.03 -9.21
C GLU A 114 -26.82 -32.43 -7.97
N GLY A 115 -28.06 -32.91 -8.11
CA GLY A 115 -28.88 -33.29 -6.94
C GLY A 115 -30.37 -32.96 -7.04
N ILE A 116 -31.09 -33.12 -5.92
CA ILE A 116 -32.55 -32.96 -5.82
C ILE A 116 -32.90 -31.50 -5.48
N ASN A 117 -33.87 -30.94 -6.21
CA ASN A 117 -34.26 -29.52 -6.21
C ASN A 117 -34.56 -28.94 -4.80
N LEU A 118 -33.78 -27.94 -4.37
CA LEU A 118 -34.16 -26.99 -3.34
C LEU A 118 -34.57 -25.68 -3.99
N LYS A 119 -35.89 -25.42 -4.10
CA LYS A 119 -36.39 -24.11 -4.52
C LYS A 119 -36.20 -23.13 -3.36
N VAL A 120 -35.22 -22.23 -3.47
CA VAL A 120 -35.07 -21.10 -2.55
C VAL A 120 -35.66 -19.85 -3.22
N PRO A 121 -36.87 -19.42 -2.82
CA PRO A 121 -37.51 -18.23 -3.39
C PRO A 121 -36.90 -16.95 -2.82
N ALA A 122 -36.67 -15.94 -3.67
CA ALA A 122 -36.41 -14.57 -3.22
C ALA A 122 -37.09 -13.55 -4.15
N SER A 123 -37.54 -12.44 -3.56
CA SER A 123 -38.32 -11.38 -4.19
C SER A 123 -37.66 -10.02 -3.96
N GLY A 124 -37.64 -9.18 -5.00
CA GLY A 124 -37.13 -7.81 -4.96
C GLY A 124 -37.29 -7.14 -6.33
N GLU A 125 -37.46 -5.81 -6.34
CA GLU A 125 -37.72 -5.05 -7.58
C GLU A 125 -36.55 -5.09 -8.57
N ARG A 126 -35.29 -5.18 -8.09
CA ARG A 126 -34.08 -5.26 -8.94
C ARG A 126 -32.93 -6.10 -8.38
N LEU A 127 -32.87 -6.31 -7.06
CA LEU A 127 -31.87 -7.16 -6.42
C LEU A 127 -32.52 -8.45 -5.91
N LEU A 128 -32.02 -9.59 -6.39
CA LEU A 128 -32.51 -10.92 -6.07
C LEU A 128 -31.45 -11.64 -5.25
N ARG A 129 -31.71 -11.85 -3.96
CA ARG A 129 -30.75 -12.46 -3.02
C ARG A 129 -31.20 -13.85 -2.61
N VAL A 130 -30.38 -14.85 -2.90
CA VAL A 130 -30.58 -16.23 -2.46
C VAL A 130 -29.72 -16.48 -1.23
N GLU A 131 -30.31 -16.95 -0.15
CA GLU A 131 -29.62 -17.26 1.12
C GLU A 131 -29.66 -18.77 1.41
N CYS A 132 -28.98 -19.19 2.48
CA CYS A 132 -28.92 -20.57 2.96
C CYS A 132 -28.38 -21.57 1.92
N LEU A 133 -27.42 -21.13 1.10
CA LEU A 133 -26.69 -22.04 0.21
C LEU A 133 -25.68 -22.87 1.00
N GLU A 134 -25.48 -24.12 0.59
CA GLU A 134 -24.46 -24.97 1.19
C GLU A 134 -23.07 -24.58 0.68
N PRO A 135 -22.08 -24.38 1.58
CA PRO A 135 -20.71 -24.06 1.19
C PRO A 135 -20.10 -25.10 0.25
N ASN A 136 -19.38 -24.64 -0.77
CA ASN A 136 -18.72 -25.47 -1.78
C ASN A 136 -19.66 -26.30 -2.66
N GLN A 137 -20.97 -26.01 -2.64
CA GLN A 137 -21.93 -26.64 -3.54
C GLN A 137 -22.16 -25.79 -4.80
N LYS A 138 -22.43 -26.44 -5.94
CA LYS A 138 -22.72 -25.76 -7.21
C LYS A 138 -24.22 -25.59 -7.39
N TYR A 139 -24.64 -24.40 -7.79
CA TYR A 139 -26.04 -24.07 -8.05
C TYR A 139 -26.23 -23.47 -9.44
N VAL A 140 -27.41 -23.69 -10.04
CA VAL A 140 -27.87 -22.95 -11.22
C VAL A 140 -29.08 -22.10 -10.85
N PHE A 141 -29.16 -20.91 -11.44
CA PHE A 141 -30.17 -19.92 -11.11
C PHE A 141 -30.95 -19.52 -12.35
N ALA A 142 -32.26 -19.31 -12.20
CA ALA A 142 -33.12 -18.79 -13.26
C ALA A 142 -34.10 -17.77 -12.68
N VAL A 143 -34.55 -16.84 -13.50
CA VAL A 143 -35.50 -15.80 -13.08
C VAL A 143 -36.83 -15.97 -13.82
N ALA A 144 -37.94 -15.85 -13.09
CA ALA A 144 -39.26 -15.67 -13.66
C ALA A 144 -39.71 -14.22 -13.50
N ALA A 145 -40.36 -13.71 -14.54
CA ALA A 145 -40.90 -12.35 -14.57
C ALA A 145 -42.42 -12.40 -14.46
N TYR A 146 -43.01 -11.49 -13.70
CA TYR A 146 -44.44 -11.47 -13.43
C TYR A 146 -45.05 -10.09 -13.68
N ASP A 147 -46.27 -10.07 -14.20
CA ASP A 147 -47.07 -8.85 -14.34
C ASP A 147 -47.77 -8.46 -13.02
N ALA A 148 -48.51 -7.35 -13.06
CA ALA A 148 -49.28 -6.86 -11.90
C ALA A 148 -50.36 -7.85 -11.42
N GLY A 149 -50.83 -8.73 -12.30
CA GLY A 149 -51.79 -9.78 -12.00
C GLY A 149 -51.16 -11.07 -11.46
N GLY A 150 -49.84 -11.13 -11.33
CA GLY A 150 -49.10 -12.32 -10.89
C GLY A 150 -49.01 -13.42 -11.96
N LYS A 151 -49.25 -13.10 -13.24
CA LYS A 151 -49.07 -14.02 -14.36
C LYS A 151 -47.65 -13.93 -14.91
N LEU A 152 -47.11 -15.07 -15.34
CA LEU A 152 -45.77 -15.14 -15.95
C LEU A 152 -45.70 -14.37 -17.26
N VAL A 153 -44.79 -13.40 -17.32
CA VAL A 153 -44.43 -12.67 -18.54
C VAL A 153 -43.49 -13.52 -19.38
N GLY A 154 -43.88 -13.88 -20.60
CA GLY A 154 -43.14 -14.80 -21.47
C GLY A 154 -43.50 -16.28 -21.29
N ASN A 155 -44.52 -16.60 -20.47
CA ASN A 155 -45.10 -17.93 -20.29
C ASN A 155 -44.14 -19.05 -19.82
N ALA A 156 -42.95 -18.73 -19.30
CA ALA A 156 -41.97 -19.70 -18.83
C ALA A 156 -41.01 -19.12 -17.78
N ILE A 157 -40.34 -20.00 -17.03
CA ILE A 157 -39.18 -19.65 -16.20
C ILE A 157 -38.00 -19.37 -17.14
N GLY A 158 -37.21 -18.36 -16.79
CA GLY A 158 -36.07 -17.88 -17.56
C GLY A 158 -34.96 -18.91 -17.81
N GLU A 159 -34.02 -18.52 -18.66
CA GLU A 159 -32.80 -19.28 -18.89
C GLU A 159 -31.98 -19.45 -17.61
N THR A 160 -31.30 -20.58 -17.46
CA THR A 160 -30.46 -20.87 -16.29
C THR A 160 -29.05 -20.33 -16.46
N THR A 161 -28.44 -19.83 -15.39
CA THR A 161 -27.00 -19.53 -15.34
C THR A 161 -26.18 -20.81 -15.57
N ARG A 162 -24.89 -20.62 -15.90
CA ARG A 162 -23.89 -21.70 -15.73
C ARG A 162 -23.80 -22.09 -14.24
N PRO A 163 -23.38 -23.31 -13.90
CA PRO A 163 -23.20 -23.71 -12.50
C PRO A 163 -22.24 -22.77 -11.76
N LEU A 164 -22.70 -22.17 -10.66
CA LEU A 164 -21.95 -21.26 -9.80
C LEU A 164 -21.64 -21.94 -8.47
N LEU A 165 -20.37 -21.89 -8.07
CA LEU A 165 -19.93 -22.43 -6.78
C LEU A 165 -20.26 -21.44 -5.65
N ALA A 166 -20.97 -21.92 -4.61
CA ALA A 166 -21.18 -21.23 -3.35
C ALA A 166 -19.87 -21.12 -2.58
N SER A 167 -19.15 -20.04 -2.85
CA SER A 167 -17.81 -19.76 -2.35
C SER A 167 -17.56 -18.26 -2.33
N LEU A 168 -16.63 -17.81 -1.50
CA LEU A 168 -16.14 -16.44 -1.58
C LEU A 168 -15.25 -16.29 -2.82
N PRO A 169 -15.33 -15.14 -3.53
CA PRO A 169 -14.38 -14.86 -4.59
C PRO A 169 -12.97 -14.78 -3.99
N LEU A 170 -11.97 -15.22 -4.75
CA LEU A 170 -10.58 -15.16 -4.29
C LEU A 170 -10.18 -13.68 -4.11
N PRO A 171 -9.62 -13.26 -2.96
CA PRO A 171 -9.16 -11.89 -2.76
C PRO A 171 -7.85 -11.65 -3.51
N LEU A 172 -7.94 -11.50 -4.84
CA LEU A 172 -6.81 -11.50 -5.77
C LEU A 172 -5.68 -10.55 -5.36
N LEU A 173 -6.01 -9.31 -5.00
CA LEU A 173 -5.01 -8.30 -4.61
C LEU A 173 -4.28 -8.68 -3.32
N THR A 174 -4.99 -9.26 -2.35
CA THR A 174 -4.39 -9.78 -1.12
C THR A 174 -3.48 -10.96 -1.44
N THR A 175 -3.87 -11.84 -2.37
CA THR A 175 -3.02 -12.96 -2.82
C THR A 175 -1.75 -12.47 -3.50
N TRP A 176 -1.85 -11.47 -4.38
CA TRP A 176 -0.69 -10.80 -4.98
C TRP A 176 0.22 -10.16 -3.92
N ALA A 177 -0.36 -9.54 -2.89
CA ALA A 177 0.42 -8.93 -1.82
C ALA A 177 1.25 -9.96 -1.04
N HIS A 178 0.63 -11.08 -0.68
CA HIS A 178 1.34 -12.16 0.02
C HIS A 178 2.39 -12.82 -0.87
N LEU A 179 2.14 -12.96 -2.17
CA LEU A 179 3.15 -13.39 -3.13
C LEU A 179 4.34 -12.41 -3.16
N ALA A 180 4.08 -11.11 -3.20
CA ALA A 180 5.13 -10.09 -3.16
C ALA A 180 5.98 -10.18 -1.89
N GLN A 181 5.35 -10.31 -0.73
CA GLN A 181 6.03 -10.46 0.57
C GLN A 181 6.91 -11.71 0.62
N ALA A 182 6.36 -12.87 0.22
CA ALA A 182 7.10 -14.12 0.24
C ALA A 182 8.26 -14.11 -0.77
N ALA A 183 8.04 -13.56 -1.97
CA ALA A 183 9.08 -13.41 -2.98
C ALA A 183 10.18 -12.45 -2.50
N TYR A 184 9.83 -11.34 -1.84
CA TYR A 184 10.79 -10.40 -1.27
C TYR A 184 11.65 -11.05 -0.18
N GLN A 185 11.02 -11.73 0.78
CA GLN A 185 11.70 -12.40 1.89
C GLN A 185 12.65 -13.53 1.45
N THR A 186 12.40 -14.11 0.27
CA THR A 186 13.22 -15.18 -0.31
C THR A 186 14.26 -14.68 -1.30
N GLY A 187 14.35 -13.37 -1.54
CA GLY A 187 15.33 -12.75 -2.45
C GLY A 187 14.91 -12.74 -3.92
N GLN A 188 13.67 -13.10 -4.24
CA GLN A 188 13.18 -13.23 -5.62
C GLN A 188 12.59 -11.92 -6.11
N HIS A 189 13.47 -10.91 -6.24
CA HIS A 189 13.11 -9.52 -6.45
C HIS A 189 12.31 -9.26 -7.73
N ALA A 190 12.60 -9.98 -8.82
CA ALA A 190 11.85 -9.84 -10.07
C ALA A 190 10.35 -10.21 -9.91
N LEU A 191 10.07 -11.30 -9.18
CA LEU A 191 8.71 -11.73 -8.89
C LEU A 191 8.02 -10.82 -7.89
N ALA A 192 8.75 -10.37 -6.86
CA ALA A 192 8.24 -9.39 -5.91
C ALA A 192 7.80 -8.09 -6.59
N LYS A 193 8.63 -7.51 -7.48
CA LYS A 193 8.30 -6.30 -8.25
C LYS A 193 7.08 -6.49 -9.15
N ARG A 194 6.97 -7.64 -9.82
CA ARG A 194 5.79 -7.96 -10.63
C ARG A 194 4.52 -7.96 -9.77
N ALA A 195 4.54 -8.68 -8.65
CA ALA A 195 3.40 -8.76 -7.75
C ALA A 195 3.06 -7.38 -7.13
N CYS A 196 4.05 -6.57 -6.74
CA CYS A 196 3.82 -5.20 -6.29
C CYS A 196 3.16 -4.32 -7.38
N SER A 197 3.51 -4.54 -8.65
CA SER A 197 2.96 -3.79 -9.78
C SER A 197 1.47 -4.04 -9.99
N GLU A 198 0.98 -5.25 -9.70
CA GLU A 198 -0.45 -5.57 -9.73
C GLU A 198 -1.22 -4.71 -8.72
N LEU A 199 -0.72 -4.61 -7.48
CA LEU A 199 -1.32 -3.73 -6.47
C LEU A 199 -1.23 -2.26 -6.87
N TRP A 200 -0.06 -1.82 -7.36
CA TRP A 200 0.14 -0.44 -7.80
C TRP A 200 -0.86 -0.03 -8.87
N SER A 201 -1.09 -0.89 -9.87
CA SER A 201 -2.02 -0.63 -10.99
C SER A 201 -3.48 -0.46 -10.54
N HIS A 202 -3.86 -1.12 -9.44
CA HIS A 202 -5.21 -1.03 -8.89
C HIS A 202 -5.45 0.29 -8.14
N PHE A 203 -4.45 0.75 -7.39
CA PHE A 203 -4.58 1.91 -6.51
C PHE A 203 -4.11 3.24 -7.11
N THR A 204 -3.34 3.23 -8.20
CA THR A 204 -2.79 4.46 -8.80
C THR A 204 -3.36 4.75 -10.19
N GLN A 205 -3.43 6.03 -10.55
CA GLN A 205 -3.85 6.51 -11.86
C GLN A 205 -2.66 6.48 -12.85
N PRO A 206 -2.88 6.13 -14.12
CA PRO A 206 -1.85 6.29 -15.14
C PRO A 206 -1.43 7.76 -15.28
N LYS A 207 -0.13 8.02 -15.43
CA LYS A 207 0.48 9.37 -15.53
C LYS A 207 -0.04 10.26 -16.71
N GLY A 208 -1.01 9.81 -17.50
CA GLY A 208 -1.55 10.52 -18.67
C GLY A 208 -2.97 11.05 -18.55
N LEU A 209 -3.67 10.83 -17.42
CA LEU A 209 -5.07 11.24 -17.22
C LEU A 209 -5.26 12.32 -16.15
N GLN A 210 -4.16 12.84 -15.59
CA GLN A 210 -4.22 13.93 -14.62
C GLN A 210 -4.35 15.27 -15.35
N GLU A 211 -5.47 15.96 -15.17
CA GLU A 211 -5.47 17.41 -15.34
C GLU A 211 -4.68 18.04 -14.18
N PRO A 212 -3.90 19.11 -14.41
CA PRO A 212 -3.14 19.78 -13.38
C PRO A 212 -4.09 20.58 -12.47
N VAL A 213 -4.79 19.90 -11.58
CA VAL A 213 -5.56 20.55 -10.51
C VAL A 213 -4.58 20.90 -9.40
N ALA A 214 -4.33 22.20 -9.24
CA ALA A 214 -3.43 22.78 -8.25
C ALA A 214 -4.04 22.77 -6.84
N THR A 215 -4.45 21.61 -6.33
CA THR A 215 -4.83 21.45 -4.92
C THR A 215 -3.87 20.50 -4.24
N LEU A 216 -3.20 21.02 -3.22
CA LEU A 216 -2.25 20.34 -2.34
C LEU A 216 -2.98 19.44 -1.32
N ASP A 217 -4.10 18.82 -1.69
CA ASP A 217 -4.66 17.73 -0.89
C ASP A 217 -3.73 16.54 -1.08
N GLY A 218 -3.16 16.00 0.01
CA GLY A 218 -2.05 15.05 -0.02
C GLY A 218 -2.20 13.93 -1.06
N LEU A 219 -3.42 13.44 -1.28
CA LEU A 219 -3.72 12.35 -2.23
C LEU A 219 -3.71 12.77 -3.72
N ALA A 220 -3.98 14.03 -4.04
CA ALA A 220 -4.14 14.50 -5.42
C ALA A 220 -2.82 14.54 -6.19
N GLN A 221 -1.69 14.74 -5.49
CA GLN A 221 -0.36 14.79 -6.09
C GLN A 221 0.23 13.40 -6.32
N THR A 222 -0.16 12.40 -5.51
CA THR A 222 0.43 11.06 -5.53
C THR A 222 -0.25 10.10 -6.50
N GLY A 223 -1.28 10.56 -7.20
CA GLY A 223 -1.99 9.76 -8.21
C GLY A 223 -2.78 8.59 -7.62
N LEU A 224 -3.10 8.62 -6.33
CA LEU A 224 -3.94 7.60 -5.69
C LEU A 224 -5.41 7.72 -6.13
N ARG A 225 -6.07 6.58 -6.34
CA ARG A 225 -7.50 6.52 -6.67
C ARG A 225 -8.34 6.56 -5.39
N LEU A 226 -8.86 7.74 -5.06
CA LEU A 226 -9.64 7.96 -3.83
C LEU A 226 -10.83 6.99 -3.69
N GLU A 227 -11.59 6.77 -4.75
CA GLU A 227 -12.73 5.84 -4.75
C GLU A 227 -12.30 4.40 -4.41
N THR A 228 -11.16 3.97 -4.95
CA THR A 228 -10.61 2.64 -4.68
C THR A 228 -10.16 2.52 -3.23
N LEU A 229 -9.55 3.57 -2.66
CA LEU A 229 -9.12 3.60 -1.26
C LEU A 229 -10.32 3.48 -0.31
N GLN A 230 -11.38 4.26 -0.54
CA GLN A 230 -12.59 4.26 0.30
C GLN A 230 -13.32 2.91 0.31
N ARG A 231 -13.24 2.16 -0.80
CA ARG A 231 -13.92 0.85 -0.94
C ARG A 231 -13.05 -0.34 -0.52
N SER A 232 -11.77 -0.11 -0.22
CA SER A 232 -10.83 -1.16 0.15
C SER A 232 -10.80 -1.40 1.65
N SER A 233 -10.50 -2.64 2.07
CA SER A 233 -10.32 -2.94 3.48
C SER A 233 -9.01 -2.35 4.01
N PRO A 234 -8.95 -1.94 5.30
CA PRO A 234 -7.71 -1.43 5.90
C PRO A 234 -6.54 -2.42 5.78
N LEU A 235 -6.83 -3.72 5.88
CA LEU A 235 -5.83 -4.77 5.70
C LEU A 235 -5.20 -4.74 4.30
N LEU A 236 -6.02 -4.60 3.25
CA LEU A 236 -5.51 -4.52 1.88
C LEU A 236 -4.68 -3.26 1.66
N LEU A 237 -5.07 -2.14 2.28
CA LEU A 237 -4.33 -0.89 2.20
C LEU A 237 -2.97 -0.99 2.91
N HIS A 238 -2.88 -1.64 4.08
CA HIS A 238 -1.59 -1.93 4.72
C HIS A 238 -0.69 -2.85 3.89
N LEU A 239 -1.28 -3.85 3.23
CA LEU A 239 -0.57 -4.73 2.31
C LEU A 239 -0.02 -3.96 1.09
N PHE A 240 -0.81 -3.01 0.56
CA PHE A 240 -0.37 -2.11 -0.50
C PHE A 240 0.75 -1.18 -0.02
N LEU A 241 0.62 -0.56 1.16
CA LEU A 241 1.68 0.27 1.74
C LEU A 241 2.99 -0.51 1.89
N SER A 242 2.90 -1.75 2.40
CA SER A 242 4.05 -2.65 2.51
C SER A 242 4.66 -2.97 1.14
N SER A 243 3.84 -3.16 0.10
CA SER A 243 4.32 -3.47 -1.25
C SER A 243 5.11 -2.31 -1.87
N ILE A 244 4.69 -1.07 -1.60
CA ILE A 244 5.42 0.13 -2.01
C ILE A 244 6.81 0.15 -1.38
N LEU A 245 6.89 -0.02 -0.06
CA LEU A 245 8.16 0.00 0.68
C LEU A 245 9.12 -1.12 0.23
N MET A 246 8.61 -2.34 0.05
CA MET A 246 9.41 -3.46 -0.45
C MET A 246 9.96 -3.18 -1.85
N GLN A 247 9.12 -2.66 -2.75
CA GLN A 247 9.54 -2.36 -4.12
C GLN A 247 10.59 -1.24 -4.16
N THR A 248 10.42 -0.19 -3.37
CA THR A 248 11.43 0.87 -3.22
C THR A 248 12.75 0.33 -2.69
N GLU A 249 12.73 -0.55 -1.67
CA GLU A 249 13.97 -1.14 -1.14
C GLU A 249 14.69 -2.00 -2.19
N ILE A 250 13.96 -2.78 -2.97
CA ILE A 250 14.53 -3.55 -4.10
C ILE A 250 15.22 -2.60 -5.10
N HIS A 251 14.56 -1.51 -5.50
CA HIS A 251 15.12 -0.57 -6.47
C HIS A 251 16.36 0.15 -5.94
N ILE A 252 16.37 0.53 -4.65
CA ILE A 252 17.55 1.12 -4.01
C ILE A 252 18.74 0.15 -4.07
N GLN A 253 18.51 -1.12 -3.75
CA GLN A 253 19.57 -2.14 -3.77
C GLN A 253 20.07 -2.43 -5.20
N GLU A 254 19.17 -2.62 -6.16
CA GLU A 254 19.53 -2.90 -7.56
C GLU A 254 20.19 -1.70 -8.24
N GLY A 255 19.75 -0.48 -7.92
CA GLY A 255 20.28 0.78 -8.45
C GLY A 255 21.49 1.32 -7.70
N ALA A 256 21.91 0.69 -6.60
CA ALA A 256 22.94 1.18 -5.69
C ALA A 256 22.71 2.64 -5.24
N LEU A 257 21.45 2.99 -4.92
CA LEU A 257 21.02 4.35 -4.57
C LEU A 257 21.25 4.69 -3.09
N PHE A 258 22.36 4.23 -2.52
CA PHE A 258 22.66 4.40 -1.09
C PHE A 258 22.98 5.85 -0.73
N CYS A 259 22.86 6.23 0.54
CA CYS A 259 23.02 7.62 0.98
C CYS A 259 24.49 8.10 1.03
N ASP A 260 25.44 7.18 0.93
CA ASP A 260 26.89 7.40 0.89
C ASP A 260 27.44 7.49 -0.55
N THR A 261 26.64 7.10 -1.53
CA THR A 261 26.99 7.12 -2.95
C THR A 261 26.27 8.24 -3.68
N LEU A 262 26.98 9.12 -4.40
CA LEU A 262 26.33 10.05 -5.34
C LEU A 262 25.98 9.39 -6.68
N SER A 263 26.94 8.67 -7.28
CA SER A 263 26.75 7.85 -8.48
C SER A 263 27.89 6.84 -8.60
N ASP A 264 27.55 5.53 -8.63
CA ASP A 264 28.55 4.47 -8.79
C ASP A 264 28.55 3.85 -10.20
N ARG A 265 27.55 4.17 -11.04
CA ARG A 265 27.28 3.45 -12.32
C ARG A 265 26.70 4.31 -13.43
N GLY A 266 27.26 5.49 -13.69
CA GLY A 266 26.95 6.26 -14.90
C GLY A 266 26.88 7.77 -14.69
N PRO A 267 26.40 8.51 -15.71
CA PRO A 267 26.12 9.93 -15.62
C PRO A 267 25.30 10.28 -14.38
N LEU A 268 25.72 11.34 -13.69
CA LEU A 268 25.07 11.85 -12.47
C LEU A 268 23.56 12.04 -12.62
N ILE A 269 23.11 12.46 -13.80
CA ILE A 269 21.71 12.74 -14.09
C ILE A 269 20.81 11.50 -13.96
N TRP A 270 21.29 10.32 -14.35
CA TRP A 270 20.50 9.09 -14.22
C TRP A 270 20.35 8.65 -12.77
N GLY A 271 21.40 8.85 -11.96
CA GLY A 271 21.32 8.64 -10.51
C GLY A 271 20.33 9.59 -9.85
N GLN A 272 20.30 10.86 -10.27
CA GLN A 272 19.34 11.85 -9.79
C GLN A 272 17.90 11.49 -10.17
N GLU A 273 17.65 11.14 -11.43
CA GLU A 273 16.34 10.72 -11.92
C GLU A 273 15.84 9.46 -11.20
N ALA A 274 16.72 8.48 -10.99
CA ALA A 274 16.37 7.26 -10.26
C ALA A 274 16.02 7.56 -8.79
N ARG A 275 16.79 8.41 -8.11
CA ARG A 275 16.50 8.85 -6.72
C ARG A 275 15.15 9.57 -6.64
N LEU A 276 14.89 10.48 -7.57
CA LEU A 276 13.63 11.22 -7.63
C LEU A 276 12.43 10.30 -7.93
N ALA A 277 12.58 9.33 -8.83
CA ALA A 277 11.54 8.35 -9.12
C ALA A 277 11.18 7.50 -7.89
N GLU A 278 12.18 7.12 -7.08
CA GLU A 278 11.94 6.44 -5.81
C GLU A 278 11.31 7.38 -4.76
N CYS A 279 11.72 8.65 -4.70
CA CYS A 279 11.06 9.66 -3.86
C CYS A 279 9.59 9.84 -4.22
N GLU A 280 9.22 9.93 -5.51
CA GLU A 280 7.83 9.99 -5.95
C GLU A 280 7.01 8.80 -5.43
N ARG A 281 7.56 7.59 -5.55
CA ARG A 281 6.93 6.37 -5.01
C ARG A 281 6.79 6.43 -3.49
N MET A 282 7.79 6.95 -2.79
CA MET A 282 7.74 7.13 -1.33
C MET A 282 6.75 8.20 -0.89
N LEU A 283 6.52 9.26 -1.68
CA LEU A 283 5.46 10.23 -1.40
C LEU A 283 4.09 9.55 -1.40
N VAL A 284 3.85 8.61 -2.34
CA VAL A 284 2.62 7.79 -2.34
C VAL A 284 2.48 6.98 -1.04
N ALA A 285 3.59 6.40 -0.55
CA ALA A 285 3.60 5.70 0.73
C ALA A 285 3.29 6.63 1.91
N ILE A 286 3.80 7.86 1.90
CA ILE A 286 3.51 8.85 2.95
C ILE A 286 2.02 9.18 2.99
N ASP A 287 1.41 9.55 1.86
CA ASP A 287 -0.01 9.94 1.86
C ASP A 287 -0.91 8.75 2.22
N LEU A 288 -0.58 7.54 1.78
CA LEU A 288 -1.29 6.33 2.18
C LEU A 288 -1.12 6.01 3.67
N ALA A 289 0.07 6.21 4.23
CA ALA A 289 0.32 6.00 5.65
C ALA A 289 -0.45 7.02 6.51
N LEU A 290 -0.49 8.29 6.10
CA LEU A 290 -1.32 9.31 6.75
C LEU A 290 -2.81 8.97 6.65
N TRP A 291 -3.28 8.48 5.49
CA TRP A 291 -4.66 8.00 5.33
C TRP A 291 -5.00 6.85 6.30
N LEU A 292 -4.05 5.97 6.57
CA LEU A 292 -4.19 4.86 7.51
C LEU A 292 -3.95 5.27 8.97
N ASN A 293 -3.64 6.53 9.25
CA ASN A 293 -3.16 7.03 10.55
C ASN A 293 -1.90 6.30 11.07
N ASP A 294 -1.11 5.73 10.17
CA ASP A 294 0.16 5.07 10.49
C ASP A 294 1.31 6.06 10.43
N SER A 295 1.41 6.87 11.49
CA SER A 295 2.46 7.89 11.63
C SER A 295 3.89 7.30 11.69
N SER A 296 4.04 6.03 12.10
CA SER A 296 5.34 5.37 12.15
C SER A 296 5.83 5.05 10.74
N THR A 297 4.96 4.48 9.91
CA THR A 297 5.29 4.19 8.52
C THR A 297 5.43 5.46 7.68
N ALA A 298 4.65 6.51 7.97
CA ALA A 298 4.85 7.83 7.37
C ALA A 298 6.25 8.39 7.69
N LEU A 299 6.70 8.30 8.95
CA LEU A 299 8.06 8.70 9.33
C LEU A 299 9.12 7.85 8.62
N GLN A 300 8.94 6.53 8.56
CA GLN A 300 9.86 5.65 7.83
C GLN A 300 9.97 6.06 6.36
N ALA A 301 8.85 6.44 5.74
CA ALA A 301 8.84 6.86 4.37
C ALA A 301 9.56 8.21 4.17
N VAL A 302 9.37 9.16 5.08
CA VAL A 302 10.14 10.43 5.10
C VAL A 302 11.64 10.19 5.25
N VAL A 303 12.05 9.30 6.16
CA VAL A 303 13.47 8.94 6.35
C VAL A 303 14.05 8.33 5.07
N GLY A 304 13.27 7.52 4.34
CA GLY A 304 13.70 6.99 3.06
C GLY A 304 13.87 8.07 1.98
N CYS A 305 12.95 9.03 1.89
CA CYS A 305 13.13 10.21 1.02
C CYS A 305 14.40 10.97 1.36
N TYR A 306 14.65 11.22 2.65
CA TYR A 306 15.89 11.87 3.09
C TYR A 306 17.13 11.06 2.69
N GLY A 307 17.15 9.75 2.93
CA GLY A 307 18.27 8.89 2.56
C GLY A 307 18.58 8.90 1.06
N LEU A 308 17.53 8.94 0.22
CA LEU A 308 17.67 9.06 -1.23
C LEU A 308 18.25 10.42 -1.66
N LEU A 309 17.92 11.50 -0.95
CA LEU A 309 18.30 12.87 -1.32
C LEU A 309 19.54 13.40 -0.59
N ALA A 310 19.99 12.73 0.47
CA ALA A 310 21.13 13.15 1.28
C ALA A 310 22.41 13.38 0.44
N PRO A 311 22.78 12.54 -0.55
CA PRO A 311 23.93 12.82 -1.41
C PRO A 311 23.78 14.14 -2.19
N LEU A 312 22.58 14.46 -2.67
CA LEU A 312 22.32 15.69 -3.43
C LEU A 312 22.42 16.92 -2.54
N MET A 313 21.92 16.81 -1.30
CA MET A 313 22.02 17.86 -0.29
C MET A 313 23.47 18.09 0.15
N PHE A 314 24.21 17.01 0.39
CA PHE A 314 25.61 17.06 0.79
C PHE A 314 26.47 17.75 -0.26
N HIS A 315 26.27 17.39 -1.54
CA HIS A 315 26.97 18.01 -2.66
C HIS A 315 26.35 19.35 -3.12
N GLN A 316 25.33 19.85 -2.42
CA GLN A 316 24.71 21.15 -2.67
C GLN A 316 24.20 21.31 -4.12
N ILE A 317 23.56 20.28 -4.66
CA ILE A 317 23.10 20.27 -6.06
C ILE A 317 21.68 20.86 -6.15
N PRO A 318 21.51 22.11 -6.63
CA PRO A 318 20.21 22.75 -6.66
C PRO A 318 19.32 22.11 -7.72
N ALA A 319 18.22 21.49 -7.29
CA ALA A 319 17.22 20.90 -8.16
C ALA A 319 15.82 21.13 -7.59
N GLU A 320 14.94 21.73 -8.39
CA GLU A 320 13.57 22.06 -7.98
C GLU A 320 12.75 20.83 -7.52
N PRO A 321 12.80 19.66 -8.20
CA PRO A 321 12.09 18.48 -7.73
C PRO A 321 12.56 17.98 -6.35
N VAL A 322 13.86 18.13 -6.06
CA VAL A 322 14.44 17.78 -4.76
C VAL A 322 13.86 18.69 -3.68
N LEU A 323 13.78 20.00 -3.96
CA LEU A 323 13.21 20.98 -3.04
C LEU A 323 11.75 20.66 -2.70
N GLN A 324 10.94 20.31 -3.70
CA GLN A 324 9.53 19.97 -3.53
C GLN A 324 9.33 18.74 -2.63
N VAL A 325 10.10 17.67 -2.85
CA VAL A 325 10.06 16.47 -2.00
C VAL A 325 10.42 16.82 -0.56
N LEU A 326 11.50 17.59 -0.36
CA LEU A 326 11.96 17.99 0.98
C LEU A 326 10.97 18.89 1.71
N MET A 327 10.31 19.82 1.02
CA MET A 327 9.25 20.64 1.60
C MET A 327 8.06 19.78 2.06
N LYS A 328 7.63 18.80 1.25
CA LYS A 328 6.58 17.85 1.64
C LYS A 328 7.01 17.01 2.84
N CYS A 329 8.26 16.55 2.89
CA CYS A 329 8.81 15.84 4.05
C CYS A 329 8.74 16.69 5.34
N LEU A 330 9.12 17.97 5.29
CA LEU A 330 9.00 18.88 6.44
C LEU A 330 7.56 19.06 6.89
N ALA A 331 6.65 19.31 5.96
CA ALA A 331 5.22 19.45 6.28
C ALA A 331 4.69 18.19 6.99
N VAL A 332 4.99 17.01 6.47
CA VAL A 332 4.58 15.73 7.07
C VAL A 332 5.19 15.56 8.46
N LEU A 333 6.48 15.83 8.65
CA LEU A 333 7.14 15.73 9.96
C LEU A 333 6.48 16.63 11.03
N THR A 334 5.94 17.77 10.61
CA THR A 334 5.21 18.67 11.52
C THR A 334 3.82 18.12 11.86
N GLU A 335 3.14 17.49 10.90
CA GLU A 335 1.85 16.82 11.07
C GLU A 335 1.97 15.62 12.03
N ILE A 336 2.98 14.78 11.84
CA ILE A 336 3.25 13.60 12.68
C ILE A 336 4.15 13.90 13.90
N SER A 337 4.21 15.17 14.34
CA SER A 337 5.12 15.61 15.39
C SER A 337 5.00 14.80 16.69
N GLY A 338 3.82 14.24 17.00
CA GLY A 338 3.64 13.34 18.14
C GLY A 338 4.56 12.11 18.11
N VAL A 339 4.72 11.46 16.95
CA VAL A 339 5.59 10.29 16.77
C VAL A 339 7.07 10.67 16.68
N VAL A 340 7.36 11.87 16.17
CA VAL A 340 8.72 12.45 16.12
C VAL A 340 9.24 12.73 17.53
N LYS A 341 8.37 13.20 18.44
CA LYS A 341 8.67 13.53 19.84
C LYS A 341 8.72 12.32 20.79
N GLN A 342 8.36 11.13 20.31
CA GLN A 342 8.38 9.93 21.16
C GLN A 342 9.80 9.67 21.68
N LYS A 343 9.88 9.22 22.94
CA LYS A 343 11.15 8.88 23.57
C LYS A 343 11.80 7.70 22.85
N ARG A 344 12.96 7.93 22.22
CA ARG A 344 13.76 6.93 21.49
C ARG A 344 15.14 6.80 22.12
N GLN A 345 15.93 5.84 21.62
CA GLN A 345 17.35 5.76 21.95
C GLN A 345 18.04 7.07 21.54
N ALA A 346 18.99 7.55 22.34
CA ALA A 346 19.68 8.83 22.11
C ALA A 346 20.21 8.97 20.67
N THR A 347 20.87 7.91 20.15
CA THR A 347 21.39 7.89 18.78
C THR A 347 20.31 8.10 17.70
N THR A 348 19.09 7.61 17.93
CA THR A 348 17.95 7.79 17.01
C THR A 348 17.40 9.19 17.08
N SER A 349 17.28 9.74 18.28
CA SER A 349 16.84 11.12 18.47
C SER A 349 17.83 12.12 17.83
N GLU A 350 19.13 11.90 18.00
CA GLU A 350 20.18 12.71 17.36
C GLU A 350 20.13 12.62 15.84
N SER A 351 20.00 11.41 15.28
CA SER A 351 19.86 11.20 13.84
C SER A 351 18.64 11.92 13.26
N LEU A 352 17.52 11.90 13.98
CA LEU A 352 16.27 12.54 13.56
C LEU A 352 16.38 14.07 13.62
N LEU A 353 16.99 14.61 14.68
CA LEU A 353 17.29 16.05 14.80
C LEU A 353 18.20 16.51 13.66
N HIS A 354 19.26 15.74 13.37
CA HIS A 354 20.18 16.04 12.28
C HIS A 354 19.46 16.07 10.93
N MET A 355 18.63 15.06 10.64
CA MET A 355 17.81 15.02 9.44
C MET A 355 16.94 16.28 9.29
N ILE A 356 16.17 16.62 10.33
CA ILE A 356 15.28 17.81 10.29
C ILE A 356 16.10 19.08 10.06
N ALA A 357 17.27 19.21 10.70
CA ALA A 357 18.14 20.37 10.56
C ALA A 357 18.71 20.49 9.14
N CYS A 358 19.22 19.38 8.59
CA CYS A 358 19.75 19.34 7.22
C CYS A 358 18.69 19.69 6.18
N ILE A 359 17.49 19.12 6.30
CA ILE A 359 16.39 19.41 5.39
C ILE A 359 16.01 20.89 5.49
N THR A 360 15.79 21.41 6.71
CA THR A 360 15.39 22.80 6.94
C THR A 360 16.43 23.78 6.39
N TYR A 361 17.72 23.54 6.66
CA TYR A 361 18.81 24.37 6.17
C TYR A 361 18.90 24.36 4.64
N TYR A 362 18.87 23.18 4.03
CA TYR A 362 18.98 23.04 2.58
C TYR A 362 17.82 23.71 1.83
N VAL A 363 16.59 23.51 2.31
CA VAL A 363 15.38 24.16 1.78
C VAL A 363 15.52 25.68 1.87
N ALA A 364 15.90 26.21 3.03
CA ALA A 364 16.09 27.64 3.23
C ALA A 364 17.17 28.22 2.29
N LYS A 365 18.31 27.54 2.17
CA LYS A 365 19.41 27.96 1.30
C LYS A 365 18.99 28.00 -0.17
N CYS A 366 18.40 26.92 -0.69
CA CYS A 366 17.98 26.86 -2.09
C CYS A 366 16.93 27.94 -2.41
N LEU A 367 15.95 28.14 -1.53
CA LEU A 367 14.94 29.18 -1.70
C LEU A 367 15.55 30.58 -1.77
N CYS A 368 16.54 30.89 -0.93
CA CYS A 368 17.29 32.15 -0.99
C CYS A 368 18.06 32.31 -2.30
N GLU A 369 18.71 31.25 -2.81
CA GLU A 369 19.49 31.27 -4.06
C GLU A 369 18.58 31.43 -5.29
N PHE A 370 17.44 30.73 -5.32
CA PHE A 370 16.45 30.85 -6.40
C PHE A 370 15.77 32.22 -6.39
N HIS A 371 15.42 32.76 -5.22
CA HIS A 371 14.86 34.10 -5.09
C HIS A 371 15.87 35.18 -5.56
N SER A 372 17.14 35.04 -5.19
CA SER A 372 18.21 35.95 -5.62
C SER A 372 18.47 35.86 -7.14
N SER A 373 18.40 34.67 -7.73
CA SER A 373 18.57 34.45 -9.17
C SER A 373 17.36 34.93 -9.99
N ARG A 374 16.15 34.96 -9.42
CA ARG A 374 14.92 35.49 -10.05
C ARG A 374 14.98 36.99 -10.30
N SER A 375 15.80 37.72 -9.54
CA SER A 375 16.06 39.16 -9.74
C SER A 375 17.00 39.44 -10.94
N ILE A 376 17.72 38.43 -11.45
CA ILE A 376 18.84 38.63 -12.41
C ILE A 376 18.57 38.06 -13.82
N LYS A 377 17.51 37.27 -14.07
CA LYS A 377 17.28 36.69 -15.43
C LYS A 377 15.82 36.76 -15.92
N THR A 378 15.58 37.67 -16.84
CA THR A 378 14.47 37.66 -17.82
C THR A 378 14.82 36.68 -18.96
N SER A 379 14.41 35.42 -18.86
CA SER A 379 14.51 34.43 -19.95
C SER A 379 13.17 33.70 -20.14
N PRO A 380 12.56 33.68 -21.34
CA PRO A 380 11.21 33.12 -21.57
C PRO A 380 11.14 31.58 -21.59
N LEU A 381 12.27 30.87 -21.59
CA LEU A 381 12.30 29.39 -21.70
C LEU A 381 12.22 28.68 -20.34
N LEU A 382 12.40 29.41 -19.23
CA LEU A 382 12.25 28.88 -17.86
C LEU A 382 10.81 29.06 -17.31
N THR A 383 9.93 29.74 -18.05
CA THR A 383 8.63 30.21 -17.52
C THR A 383 7.59 29.09 -17.36
N HIS A 384 7.76 27.94 -18.00
CA HIS A 384 6.79 26.84 -17.92
C HIS A 384 6.93 25.96 -16.66
N GLY A 385 8.14 25.79 -16.13
CA GLY A 385 8.38 25.10 -14.85
C GLY A 385 8.21 26.00 -13.62
N LEU A 386 8.22 27.33 -13.81
CA LEU A 386 8.15 28.34 -12.74
C LEU A 386 6.73 28.78 -12.37
N ARG A 387 5.72 28.42 -13.18
CA ARG A 387 4.31 28.77 -12.93
C ARG A 387 3.65 27.84 -11.89
N THR A 388 4.16 26.62 -11.69
CA THR A 388 3.75 25.71 -10.61
C THR A 388 4.19 26.18 -9.22
N LEU A 389 5.20 27.05 -9.13
CA LEU A 389 5.67 27.68 -7.90
C LEU A 389 4.94 28.98 -7.54
N GLU A 390 4.17 29.59 -8.45
CA GLU A 390 3.47 30.86 -8.18
C GLU A 390 2.33 30.68 -7.16
N GLY A 391 1.71 29.49 -7.10
CA GLY A 391 0.80 29.10 -6.02
C GLY A 391 1.48 28.81 -4.67
N SER A 392 2.81 28.70 -4.64
CA SER A 392 3.61 28.27 -3.48
C SER A 392 4.27 29.42 -2.71
N THR A 393 4.16 30.66 -3.20
CA THR A 393 4.83 31.85 -2.66
C THR A 393 4.46 32.14 -1.19
N VAL A 394 3.30 31.67 -0.72
CA VAL A 394 2.82 31.84 0.67
C VAL A 394 3.43 30.81 1.64
N TRP A 395 3.98 29.70 1.14
CA TRP A 395 4.42 28.58 1.99
C TRP A 395 5.92 28.56 2.28
N GLN A 396 6.73 29.33 1.53
CA GLN A 396 8.19 29.31 1.65
C GLN A 396 8.70 29.74 3.04
N PRO A 397 8.22 30.84 3.66
CA PRO A 397 8.64 31.20 5.02
C PRO A 397 8.02 30.26 6.08
N THR A 398 6.76 29.85 5.85
CA THR A 398 5.97 29.05 6.80
C THR A 398 6.56 27.67 7.04
N VAL A 399 7.01 26.97 5.99
CA VAL A 399 7.61 25.63 6.09
C VAL A 399 8.97 25.68 6.81
N ILE A 400 9.76 26.75 6.60
CA ILE A 400 11.04 26.93 7.30
C ILE A 400 10.82 27.19 8.79
N GLU A 401 9.88 28.08 9.14
CA GLU A 401 9.54 28.35 10.54
C GLU A 401 8.94 27.11 11.24
N GLN A 402 8.14 26.32 10.53
CA GLN A 402 7.65 25.02 11.02
C GLN A 402 8.79 24.04 11.29
N GLY A 403 9.78 23.95 10.39
CA GLY A 403 10.98 23.13 10.59
C GLY A 403 11.81 23.56 11.81
N LYS A 404 12.04 24.87 11.97
CA LYS A 404 12.72 25.43 13.16
C LYS A 404 11.96 25.13 14.45
N LYS A 405 10.63 25.32 14.45
CA LYS A 405 9.78 25.04 15.60
C LYS A 405 9.86 23.56 15.98
N LEU A 406 9.75 22.66 15.00
CA LEU A 406 9.87 21.22 15.23
C LEU A 406 11.22 20.84 15.83
N LEU A 407 12.33 21.44 15.35
CA LEU A 407 13.66 21.23 15.92
C LEU A 407 13.73 21.61 17.40
N HIS A 408 13.23 22.79 17.75
CA HIS A 408 13.18 23.24 19.13
C HIS A 408 12.35 22.29 20.01
N GLU A 409 11.18 21.90 19.56
CA GLU A 409 10.30 21.00 20.32
C GLU A 409 10.91 19.61 20.52
N VAL A 410 11.57 19.03 19.51
CA VAL A 410 12.24 17.74 19.65
C VAL A 410 13.46 17.86 20.57
N LEU A 411 14.22 18.95 20.48
CA LEU A 411 15.36 19.20 21.36
C LEU A 411 14.95 19.27 22.84
N GLU A 412 13.86 19.96 23.16
CA GLU A 412 13.30 20.04 24.51
C GLU A 412 12.89 18.66 25.05
N THR A 413 12.32 17.79 24.20
CA THR A 413 11.95 16.43 24.61
C THR A 413 13.14 15.51 24.86
N VAL A 414 14.25 15.73 24.16
CA VAL A 414 15.48 14.93 24.28
C VAL A 414 16.32 15.36 25.49
N GLN A 415 16.38 16.66 25.77
CA GLN A 415 17.16 17.21 26.89
C GLN A 415 16.39 17.23 28.22
N GLY A 416 15.06 17.04 28.18
CA GLY A 416 14.18 17.25 29.32
C GLY A 416 14.09 18.74 29.70
N PRO A 417 13.08 19.18 30.47
CA PRO A 417 13.05 20.54 30.96
C PRO A 417 14.30 20.77 31.81
N SER A 418 15.15 21.72 31.41
CA SER A 418 16.35 22.11 32.15
C SER A 418 15.93 22.62 33.53
N LYS A 419 15.97 21.75 34.54
CA LYS A 419 15.91 22.21 35.93
C LYS A 419 17.25 22.88 36.25
N PRO A 420 17.28 24.13 36.72
CA PRO A 420 18.49 24.68 37.34
C PRO A 420 18.87 23.80 38.55
N PRO A 421 20.15 23.72 38.92
CA PRO A 421 20.63 22.79 39.94
C PRO A 421 19.91 23.00 41.28
N PRO A 422 19.61 21.94 42.04
CA PRO A 422 18.88 22.06 43.28
C PRO A 422 19.77 22.72 44.34
N VAL A 423 19.30 23.85 44.86
CA VAL A 423 19.66 24.29 46.20
C VAL A 423 18.67 23.59 47.13
N GLU A 424 19.12 22.57 47.86
CA GLU A 424 18.44 22.10 49.07
C GLU A 424 18.96 22.90 50.28
N PRO A 425 18.22 22.98 51.42
CA PRO A 425 16.98 22.28 51.77
C PRO A 425 15.82 23.29 52.04
N ASP A 426 14.55 22.92 51.97
CA ASP A 426 13.90 22.26 53.10
C ASP A 426 12.69 21.44 52.66
N TRP A 427 12.67 20.22 53.18
CA TRP A 427 11.59 19.26 53.02
C TRP A 427 10.44 19.62 53.97
N ILE A 428 9.23 19.23 53.53
CA ILE A 428 7.94 19.16 54.23
C ILE A 428 6.95 20.21 53.72
N GLU A 429 5.78 19.69 53.35
CA GLU A 429 4.53 20.43 53.06
C GLU A 429 4.23 20.78 51.59
N LYS A 430 3.90 19.75 50.78
CA LYS A 430 2.62 19.65 50.05
C LYS A 430 2.52 18.38 49.21
N GLN A 431 2.38 17.25 49.92
CA GLN A 431 1.69 16.06 49.44
C GLN A 431 0.24 16.19 49.92
N LEU A 432 -0.62 16.86 49.15
CA LEU A 432 -2.09 16.70 49.18
C LEU A 432 -2.72 17.62 48.12
N LYS A 433 -3.55 17.00 47.26
CA LYS A 433 -4.41 17.57 46.20
C LYS A 433 -3.82 17.66 44.78
N LYS A 434 -3.84 16.53 44.06
CA LYS A 434 -4.72 16.37 42.88
C LYS A 434 -4.79 14.90 42.46
N ALA A 435 -5.63 14.13 43.16
CA ALA A 435 -6.26 12.95 42.61
C ALA A 435 -7.59 13.41 41.99
N GLY A 436 -7.82 13.12 40.72
CA GLY A 436 -9.09 13.43 40.04
C GLY A 436 -8.91 13.64 38.53
N SER A 437 -8.88 12.52 37.80
CA SER A 437 -9.35 12.33 36.40
C SER A 437 -8.49 11.29 35.67
N ILE A 438 -8.60 10.02 36.07
CA ILE A 438 -8.18 8.87 35.27
C ILE A 438 -9.35 7.90 35.33
N GLN A 439 -10.26 7.99 34.37
CA GLN A 439 -11.32 6.99 34.23
C GLN A 439 -11.81 6.82 32.78
N GLY A 440 -10.97 7.20 31.80
CA GLY A 440 -11.24 6.98 30.37
C GLY A 440 -10.16 6.16 29.64
N GLU A 441 -8.91 6.18 30.12
CA GLU A 441 -7.78 5.50 29.47
C GLU A 441 -7.62 4.03 29.90
N GLU A 442 -8.14 3.65 31.08
CA GLU A 442 -7.97 2.30 31.63
C GLU A 442 -8.88 1.26 30.95
N GLU A 443 -10.10 1.66 30.53
CA GLU A 443 -11.03 0.77 29.81
C GLU A 443 -10.59 0.48 28.36
N GLN A 444 -9.94 1.44 27.67
CA GLN A 444 -9.36 1.19 26.36
C GLN A 444 -8.10 0.29 26.43
N ASN A 445 -7.34 0.40 27.51
CA ASN A 445 -6.14 -0.42 27.74
C ASN A 445 -6.49 -1.88 28.08
N GLU A 446 -7.62 -2.12 28.77
CA GLU A 446 -8.16 -3.45 29.03
C GLU A 446 -8.68 -4.13 27.74
N GLN A 447 -9.37 -3.39 26.85
CA GLN A 447 -9.83 -3.92 25.55
C GLN A 447 -8.67 -4.22 24.60
N MET A 448 -7.60 -3.42 24.62
CA MET A 448 -6.38 -3.66 23.84
C MET A 448 -5.60 -4.87 24.37
N LYS A 449 -5.50 -5.05 25.68
CA LYS A 449 -4.94 -6.26 26.31
C LYS A 449 -5.77 -7.51 26.04
N ALA A 450 -7.09 -7.41 25.94
CA ALA A 450 -7.95 -8.54 25.57
C ALA A 450 -7.73 -8.99 24.11
N LEU A 451 -7.49 -8.05 23.20
CA LEU A 451 -7.13 -8.34 21.80
C LEU A 451 -5.72 -8.95 21.69
N GLU A 452 -4.74 -8.43 22.41
CA GLU A 452 -3.37 -8.96 22.48
C GLU A 452 -3.31 -10.36 23.12
N GLY A 453 -4.12 -10.60 24.16
CA GLY A 453 -4.25 -11.89 24.82
C GLY A 453 -4.87 -12.97 23.93
N SER A 454 -5.76 -12.59 23.00
CA SER A 454 -6.34 -13.50 22.00
C SER A 454 -5.33 -13.86 20.89
N ALA A 455 -4.45 -12.93 20.51
CA ALA A 455 -3.40 -13.15 19.51
C ALA A 455 -2.25 -14.05 20.04
N MET A 456 -1.97 -14.01 21.34
CA MET A 456 -0.91 -14.80 21.99
C MET A 456 -1.22 -16.31 22.13
N LYS A 457 -2.45 -16.77 21.87
CA LYS A 457 -2.79 -18.20 21.93
C LYS A 457 -2.35 -19.01 20.70
N ASN A 458 -1.95 -18.36 19.60
CA ASN A 458 -1.37 -19.03 18.43
C ASN A 458 0.15 -18.81 18.38
N LYS A 459 0.89 -19.59 19.19
CA LYS A 459 2.36 -19.68 19.15
C LYS A 459 2.85 -20.32 17.84
N ARG A 460 2.73 -19.59 16.72
CA ARG A 460 3.44 -19.81 15.45
C ARG A 460 3.59 -18.53 14.60
N THR A 461 2.98 -17.42 15.01
CA THR A 461 3.07 -16.10 14.34
C THR A 461 4.15 -15.18 14.91
N GLY A 462 4.97 -15.63 15.87
CA GLY A 462 5.98 -14.82 16.57
C GLY A 462 7.17 -14.33 15.74
N ALA A 463 7.25 -14.65 14.44
CA ALA A 463 8.27 -14.10 13.53
C ALA A 463 7.82 -12.78 12.86
N PHE A 464 6.57 -12.37 13.02
CA PHE A 464 5.94 -11.35 12.17
C PHE A 464 6.16 -9.90 12.61
N MET A 465 6.50 -9.64 13.89
CA MET A 465 6.73 -8.26 14.41
C MET A 465 8.19 -7.93 14.71
N GLN A 466 9.12 -8.89 14.60
CA GLN A 466 10.55 -8.60 14.77
C GLN A 466 11.18 -7.97 13.52
N HIS A 467 10.51 -8.02 12.37
CA HIS A 467 11.03 -7.44 11.14
C HIS A 467 10.89 -5.90 11.06
N ASP A 468 9.96 -5.30 11.81
CA ASP A 468 9.82 -3.84 11.93
C ASP A 468 11.03 -3.21 12.64
N SER A 469 11.57 -3.89 13.66
CA SER A 469 12.84 -3.51 14.28
C SER A 469 14.00 -3.55 13.28
N SER A 470 13.98 -4.45 12.29
CA SER A 470 15.06 -4.59 11.30
C SER A 470 15.06 -3.48 10.23
N ALA A 471 13.90 -2.97 9.83
CA ALA A 471 13.78 -1.87 8.88
C ALA A 471 14.16 -0.54 9.54
N TRP A 472 13.71 -0.32 10.77
CA TRP A 472 14.13 0.78 11.63
C TRP A 472 15.64 0.76 11.89
N SER A 473 16.21 -0.42 12.16
CA SER A 473 17.65 -0.64 12.34
C SER A 473 18.46 -0.50 11.04
N ARG A 474 17.84 -0.59 9.86
CA ARG A 474 18.48 -0.38 8.56
C ARG A 474 18.44 1.10 8.17
N GLY A 475 17.30 1.77 8.27
CA GLY A 475 17.18 3.24 8.12
C GLY A 475 18.06 4.02 9.12
N MET A 476 18.13 3.55 10.36
CA MET A 476 19.05 4.09 11.38
C MET A 476 20.52 3.77 11.12
N ARG A 477 20.84 2.66 10.44
CA ARG A 477 22.20 2.38 9.97
C ARG A 477 22.62 3.39 8.90
N TYR A 478 21.70 3.80 8.02
CA TYR A 478 21.96 4.86 7.04
C TYR A 478 22.15 6.24 7.68
N CYS A 479 21.36 6.62 8.69
CA CYS A 479 21.62 7.86 9.44
C CYS A 479 22.91 7.82 10.28
N ARG A 480 23.29 6.64 10.82
CA ARG A 480 24.59 6.45 11.49
C ARG A 480 25.78 6.53 10.53
N LEU A 481 25.63 6.01 9.30
CA LEU A 481 26.64 6.15 8.25
C LEU A 481 26.84 7.62 7.85
N LEU A 482 25.75 8.38 7.73
CA LEU A 482 25.79 9.84 7.50
C LEU A 482 26.53 10.61 8.61
N LEU A 483 26.38 10.22 9.89
CA LEU A 483 27.13 10.79 11.01
C LEU A 483 28.63 10.40 11.03
N SER A 484 29.03 9.35 10.30
CA SER A 484 30.42 8.91 10.21
C SER A 484 31.16 9.35 8.94
N CYS A 485 30.41 9.84 7.94
CA CYS A 485 30.94 10.34 6.66
C CYS A 485 31.05 11.87 6.59
N LEU A 486 30.53 12.57 7.61
CA LEU A 486 30.74 13.99 7.92
C LEU A 486 31.66 14.10 9.14
#